data_AF-A0ABC8JF19-F1
#
_entry.id   AF-A0ABC8JF19-F1
#
_cell.length_a   1.000
_cell.length_b   1.000
_cell.length_c   1.000
_cell.angle_alpha   90.00
_cell.angle_beta   90.00
_cell.angle_gamma   90.00
#
_symmetry.space_group_name_H-M   'P 1'
#
loop_
_entity.id
_entity.type
_entity.pdbx_description
1 polymer ?
#
loop_
_entity_poly.entity_id
_entity_poly.type
_entity_poly.pdbx_seq_one_letter_code
_entity_poly.pdbx_strand_id
1 'polypeptide(L)' 'MTTTGLEGHAMEQFKVCDLIFQFTPKIEDTCICKITMIWEKRNDEVPEPSSYMKLIKTMAADMEDHVLKA' A
#
# COMPACT_ATOMS: atom_id res chain seq x y z
N MET A 1 -1.37 1.66 -10.33
CA MET A 1 -1.24 0.21 -10.13
C MET A 1 -2.24 -0.24 -9.08
N THR A 2 -2.90 -1.38 -9.31
CA THR A 2 -3.77 -2.02 -8.32
C THR A 2 -3.24 -3.42 -8.06
N THR A 3 -3.17 -3.82 -6.79
CA THR A 3 -2.77 -5.16 -6.37
C THR A 3 -3.77 -5.72 -5.37
N THR A 4 -4.13 -6.99 -5.55
CA THR A 4 -5.08 -7.70 -4.69
C THR A 4 -4.34 -8.76 -3.89
N GLY A 5 -4.50 -8.74 -2.57
CA GLY A 5 -3.98 -9.77 -1.69
C GLY A 5 -4.70 -11.10 -1.93
N LEU A 6 -3.93 -12.16 -2.15
CA LEU A 6 -4.48 -13.51 -2.32
C LEU A 6 -4.15 -14.39 -1.11
N GLU A 7 -2.93 -14.28 -0.57
CA GLU A 7 -2.42 -15.14 0.50
C GLU A 7 -1.47 -14.39 1.46
N GLY A 8 -1.09 -15.04 2.57
CA GLY A 8 -0.15 -14.50 3.57
C GLY A 8 -0.80 -13.84 4.78
N HIS A 9 0.02 -13.27 5.67
CA HIS A 9 -0.44 -12.78 6.97
C HIS A 9 -1.52 -11.71 6.88
N ALA A 10 -1.46 -10.82 5.88
CA ALA A 10 -2.51 -9.84 5.66
C ALA A 10 -3.87 -10.50 5.40
N MET A 11 -3.88 -11.62 4.66
CA MET A 11 -5.08 -12.36 4.35
C MET A 11 -5.58 -13.21 5.52
N GLU A 12 -4.78 -13.46 6.56
CA GLU A 12 -5.26 -14.07 7.81
C GLU A 12 -6.12 -13.09 8.63
N GLN A 13 -5.92 -11.78 8.43
CA GLN A 13 -6.62 -10.72 9.15
C GLN A 13 -7.76 -10.10 8.33
N PHE A 14 -7.57 -10.00 7.01
CA PHE A 14 -8.53 -9.37 6.10
C PHE A 14 -9.13 -10.38 5.12
N LYS A 15 -10.43 -10.25 4.84
CA LYS A 15 -11.12 -10.97 3.77
C LYS A 15 -10.79 -10.36 2.42
N VAL A 16 -10.76 -9.04 2.39
CA VAL A 16 -10.40 -8.23 1.23
C VAL A 16 -9.22 -7.37 1.62
N CYS A 17 -8.21 -7.30 0.76
CA CYS A 17 -7.07 -6.41 0.92
C CYS A 17 -6.59 -5.99 -0.47
N ASP A 18 -7.09 -4.85 -0.96
CA ASP A 18 -6.64 -4.25 -2.20
C ASP A 18 -5.79 -3.02 -1.93
N LEU A 19 -4.70 -2.89 -2.67
CA LEU A 19 -3.81 -1.74 -2.62
C LEU A 19 -3.82 -1.04 -3.98
N ILE A 20 -4.08 0.25 -3.95
CA ILE A 20 -4.11 1.09 -5.14
C ILE A 20 -3.05 2.17 -4.97
N PHE A 21 -2.08 2.15 -5.87
CA PHE A 21 -1.03 3.16 -6.02
C PHE A 21 -1.38 4.03 -7.22
N GLN A 22 -1.70 5.29 -6.96
CA GLN A 22 -1.97 6.29 -7.99
C GLN A 22 -0.83 7.29 -8.01
N PHE A 23 -0.11 7.33 -9.14
CA PHE A 23 1.00 8.24 -9.35
C PHE A 23 0.52 9.42 -10.20
N THR A 24 0.65 10.63 -9.65
CA THR A 24 0.31 11.86 -10.35
C THR A 24 1.57 12.69 -10.54
N PRO A 25 2.04 12.90 -11.78
CA PRO A 25 3.19 13.76 -12.03
C PRO A 25 2.86 15.21 -11.66
N LYS A 26 3.87 15.92 -11.16
CA LYS A 26 3.85 17.35 -10.88
C LYS A 26 4.89 18.05 -11.76
N ILE A 27 4.88 19.38 -11.70
CA ILE A 27 5.89 20.23 -12.37
C ILE A 27 7.26 19.95 -11.73
N GLU A 28 8.33 20.04 -12.51
CA GLU A 28 9.74 19.82 -12.08
C GLU A 28 10.06 18.38 -11.61
N ASP A 29 9.81 17.38 -12.45
CA ASP A 29 10.23 15.96 -12.23
C ASP A 29 9.77 15.32 -10.90
N THR A 30 8.82 15.94 -10.21
CA THR A 30 8.25 15.41 -8.97
C THR A 30 7.02 14.56 -9.25
N CYS A 31 6.81 13.53 -8.43
CA CYS A 31 5.63 12.68 -8.50
C CYS A 31 4.97 12.58 -7.13
N ILE A 32 3.65 12.66 -7.07
CA ILE A 32 2.89 12.29 -5.85
C ILE A 32 2.33 10.90 -6.02
N CYS A 33 2.68 10.01 -5.09
CA CYS A 33 2.04 8.71 -4.96
C CYS A 33 0.93 8.78 -3.90
N LYS A 34 -0.31 8.59 -4.33
CA LYS A 34 -1.46 8.35 -3.45
C LYS A 34 -1.62 6.85 -3.27
N ILE A 35 -1.49 6.39 -2.02
CA ILE A 35 -1.70 5.00 -1.63
C ILE A 35 -3.10 4.90 -1.01
N THR A 36 -3.92 4.01 -1.55
CA THR A 36 -5.24 3.68 -0.99
C THR A 36 -5.27 2.20 -0.67
N MET A 37 -5.66 1.86 0.55
CA MET A 37 -5.94 0.48 0.95
C MET A 37 -7.45 0.32 1.06
N ILE A 38 -7.99 -0.72 0.45
CA ILE A 38 -9.38 -1.16 0.63
C ILE A 38 -9.30 -2.46 1.40
N TRP A 39 -9.98 -2.54 2.54
CA TRP A 39 -9.91 -3.72 3.39
C TRP A 39 -11.27 -4.08 3.97
N GLU A 40 -11.45 -5.38 4.19
CA GLU A 40 -12.56 -5.93 4.97
C GLU A 40 -11.98 -6.83 6.06
N LYS A 41 -12.28 -6.55 7.33
CA LYS A 41 -11.81 -7.37 8.45
C LYS A 41 -12.46 -8.75 8.42
N ARG A 42 -11.72 -9.78 8.84
CA ARG A 42 -12.32 -11.11 9.04
C ARG A 42 -13.27 -11.14 10.24
N ASN A 43 -12.88 -10.48 11.34
CA ASN A 43 -13.63 -10.38 12.59
C ASN A 43 -13.41 -8.99 13.23
N ASP A 44 -14.30 -8.55 14.13
CA ASP A 44 -14.21 -7.24 14.82
C ASP A 44 -12.96 -7.07 15.70
N GLU A 45 -12.35 -8.16 16.14
CA GLU A 45 -11.12 -8.16 16.96
C GLU A 45 -9.88 -7.75 16.15
N VAL A 46 -9.95 -7.79 14.82
CA VAL A 46 -8.82 -7.41 13.95
C VAL A 46 -8.56 -5.90 14.08
N PRO A 47 -7.33 -5.47 14.37
CA PRO A 47 -7.00 -4.06 14.52
C PRO A 47 -7.16 -3.29 13.20
N GLU A 48 -7.14 -1.96 13.27
CA GLU A 48 -7.09 -1.13 12.07
C GLU A 48 -5.79 -1.34 11.28
N PRO A 49 -5.81 -1.20 9.95
CA PRO A 49 -4.67 -1.51 9.09
C PRO A 49 -3.53 -0.47 9.16
N SER A 50 -3.52 0.41 10.16
CA SER A 50 -2.53 1.49 10.31
C SER A 50 -1.08 0.99 10.27
N SER A 51 -0.82 -0.20 10.84
CA SER A 51 0.49 -0.85 10.77
C SER A 51 0.85 -1.27 9.34
N TYR A 52 -0.09 -1.88 8.61
CA TYR A 52 0.08 -2.22 7.19
C TYR A 52 0.30 -0.98 6.34
N MET A 53 -0.47 0.09 6.57
CA MET A 53 -0.31 1.36 5.86
C MET A 53 1.08 1.98 6.08
N LYS A 54 1.67 1.79 7.27
CA LYS A 54 3.06 2.22 7.53
C LYS A 54 4.05 1.39 6.71
N LEU A 55 3.90 0.07 6.69
CA LEU A 55 4.73 -0.83 5.89
C LEU A 55 4.68 -0.47 4.40
N ILE A 56 3.47 -0.30 3.84
CA ILE A 56 3.28 0.03 2.42
C ILE A 56 3.92 1.38 2.07
N LYS A 57 3.82 2.37 2.95
CA LYS A 57 4.52 3.66 2.78
C LYS A 57 6.04 3.50 2.76
N THR A 58 6.61 2.67 3.66
CA THR A 58 8.05 2.38 3.66
C THR A 58 8.48 1.68 2.37
N MET A 59 7.69 0.71 1.88
CA MET A 59 7.97 0.05 0.60
C MET A 59 7.95 1.04 -0.57
N ALA A 60 6.98 1.95 -0.62
CA ALA A 60 6.93 2.95 -1.68
C ALA A 60 8.14 3.90 -1.66
N ALA A 61 8.62 4.28 -0.48
CA ALA A 61 9.84 5.09 -0.33
C ALA A 61 11.11 4.32 -0.74
N ASP A 62 11.20 3.03 -0.44
CA ASP A 62 12.32 2.18 -0.84
C ASP A 62 12.37 2.00 -2.37
N MET A 63 11.20 1.83 -3.01
CA MET A 63 11.10 1.81 -4.47
C MET A 63 11.53 3.14 -5.10
N GLU A 64 11.15 4.27 -4.50
CA GLU A 64 11.59 5.60 -4.95
C GLU A 64 13.12 5.73 -4.87
N ASP A 65 13.73 5.39 -3.72
CA ASP A 65 15.18 5.41 -3.53
C ASP A 65 15.90 4.51 -4.54
N HIS A 66 15.37 3.31 -4.80
CA HIS A 66 15.94 2.39 -5.78
C HIS A 66 15.87 2.96 -7.21
N VAL A 67 14.74 3.56 -7.60
CA VAL A 67 14.56 4.17 -8.92
C VAL A 67 15.47 5.40 -9.11
N LEU A 68 15.63 6.22 -8.07
CA LEU A 68 16.50 7.41 -8.12
C LEU A 68 18.00 7.07 -8.12
N LYS A 69 18.38 5.88 -7.63
CA LYS A 69 19.76 5.37 -7.67
C LYS A 69 20.11 4.61 -8.96
N ALA A 70 19.12 4.31 -9.81
CA ALA A 70 19.28 3.51 -11.02
C ALA A 70 19.73 4.33 -12.24
#